data_AF-A0A941LE78-F1
#
_entry.id   AF-A0A941LE78-F1
#
_cell.length_a   1.000
_cell.length_b   1.000
_cell.length_c   1.000
_cell.angle_alpha   90.00
_cell.angle_beta   90.00
_cell.angle_gamma   90.00
#
_symmetry.space_group_name_H-M   'P 1'
#
loop_
_entity.id
_entity.type
_entity.pdbx_description
1 polymer ?
#
loop_
_entity_poly.entity_id
_entity_poly.type
_entity_poly.pdbx_seq_one_letter_code
_entity_poly.pdbx_strand_id
1 'polypeptide(L)'
;MPLGSGPVKKQKGKLAGVCRAIPAVIGIAGLALLLTACRGKQVLVDVMHPPKVPIPMKVKDIDVEEFQGSVECAKPLKPKLITKVTESGVYTVAVPGLSEPEETLTIKGSVTTCALSLGSGTLNADVSAWYMGNQVHQEVVSEHTNRPGAPPNEVRDVLIDRVMNRTAKAILPVKRKEIRMFLPVDGDNDSGVTAAGAGNWTLAVESFGKQVKEKPSEHRAWYNRAIAYEVTGQFKLALNDLRKAIDLKRSDLYVEALARVDRGMQNQKSIEDLKKNPE
;
A
#
# COMPACT_ATOMS: atom_id res chain seq x y z
N MET A 1 -3.11 12.80 -43.04
CA MET A 1 -3.47 13.06 -41.62
C MET A 1 -3.36 11.74 -40.86
N PRO A 2 -2.47 11.60 -39.87
CA PRO A 2 -2.68 10.65 -38.79
C PRO A 2 -2.94 11.39 -37.48
N LEU A 3 -4.03 11.01 -36.83
CA LEU A 3 -4.48 11.50 -35.53
C LEU A 3 -3.53 11.06 -34.42
N GLY A 4 -3.23 11.99 -33.53
CA GLY A 4 -2.21 11.89 -32.50
C GLY A 4 -2.51 10.86 -31.41
N SER A 5 -1.45 10.17 -31.02
CA SER A 5 -1.34 9.43 -29.77
C SER A 5 -1.23 10.40 -28.59
N GLY A 6 -2.29 10.49 -27.79
CA GLY A 6 -2.28 11.24 -26.53
C GLY A 6 -1.33 10.60 -25.50
N PRO A 7 -0.64 11.39 -24.66
CA PRO A 7 0.34 10.86 -23.72
C PRO A 7 -0.34 10.20 -22.52
N VAL A 8 0.06 8.95 -22.24
CA VAL A 8 -0.20 8.25 -20.98
C VAL A 8 0.46 9.05 -19.84
N LYS A 9 -0.35 9.67 -18.96
CA LYS A 9 0.14 10.38 -17.78
C LYS A 9 0.80 9.39 -16.82
N LYS A 10 2.13 9.30 -16.87
CA LYS A 10 2.96 8.63 -15.85
C LYS A 10 2.76 9.33 -14.50
N GLN A 11 2.31 8.59 -13.49
CA GLN A 11 2.28 9.07 -12.11
C GLN A 11 3.72 9.30 -11.63
N LYS A 12 4.05 10.56 -11.33
CA LYS A 12 5.35 10.95 -10.78
C LYS A 12 5.44 10.49 -9.32
N GLY A 13 6.41 9.63 -9.00
CA GLY A 13 6.82 9.41 -7.61
C GLY A 13 7.42 10.70 -7.04
N LYS A 14 7.03 11.09 -5.83
CA LYS A 14 7.63 12.22 -5.12
C LYS A 14 8.86 11.73 -4.38
N LEU A 15 10.03 12.27 -4.72
CA LEU A 15 11.23 12.20 -3.90
C LEU A 15 11.02 13.11 -2.68
N ALA A 16 11.11 12.57 -1.47
CA ALA A 16 11.12 13.37 -0.25
C ALA A 16 12.57 13.68 0.13
N GLY A 17 13.03 14.88 -0.21
CA GLY A 17 14.26 15.44 0.35
C GLY A 17 13.91 16.29 1.56
N VAL A 18 14.30 15.87 2.76
CA VAL A 18 14.32 16.74 3.94
C VAL A 18 15.73 16.74 4.50
N CYS A 19 16.54 17.68 4.02
CA CYS A 19 17.61 18.28 4.82
C CYS A 19 16.99 19.49 5.52
N ARG A 20 16.67 19.37 6.81
CA ARG A 20 16.59 20.55 7.69
C ARG A 20 17.83 20.51 8.58
N ALA A 21 18.82 21.31 8.23
CA ALA A 21 19.76 21.82 9.22
C ALA A 21 18.98 22.81 10.08
N ILE A 22 18.83 22.51 11.37
CA ILE A 22 18.57 23.57 12.35
C ILE A 22 19.94 24.21 12.60
N PRO A 23 20.12 25.53 12.39
CA PRO A 23 21.40 26.14 12.73
C PRO A 23 21.59 26.00 14.24
N ALA A 24 22.66 25.30 14.63
CA ALA A 24 23.17 25.35 15.98
C ALA A 24 23.75 26.75 16.19
N VAL A 25 22.92 27.68 16.67
CA VAL A 25 23.42 28.84 17.39
C VAL A 25 23.71 28.34 18.80
N ILE A 26 24.99 28.11 19.10
CA ILE A 26 25.65 28.38 20.38
C ILE A 26 27.15 28.23 20.09
N GLY A 27 27.88 29.33 20.26
CA GLY A 27 29.33 29.33 20.20
C GLY A 27 29.93 28.59 21.40
N ILE A 28 31.07 27.94 21.15
CA ILE A 28 32.32 27.98 21.92
C ILE A 28 33.21 26.88 21.30
N ALA A 29 34.49 27.20 21.14
CA ALA A 29 35.52 26.40 20.52
C ALA A 29 35.60 24.96 21.07
N GLY A 30 35.69 23.97 20.18
CA GLY A 30 35.96 22.58 20.55
C GLY A 30 35.46 21.58 19.51
N LEU A 31 36.35 21.18 18.60
CA LEU A 31 36.29 19.98 17.77
C LEU A 31 34.88 19.57 17.27
N ALA A 32 34.38 20.23 16.23
CA ALA A 32 33.18 19.77 15.54
C ALA A 32 33.49 18.46 14.80
N LEU A 33 33.07 17.34 15.41
CA LEU A 33 33.02 16.02 14.79
C LEU A 33 32.29 16.13 13.44
N LEU A 34 32.97 15.81 12.34
CA LEU A 34 32.37 15.68 11.01
C LEU A 34 31.36 14.53 11.03
N LEU A 35 30.10 14.82 11.34
CA LEU A 35 28.99 13.89 11.11
C LEU A 35 28.53 14.03 9.66
N THR A 36 29.28 13.43 8.73
CA THR A 36 28.82 13.18 7.36
C THR A 36 27.80 12.03 7.36
N ALA A 37 26.57 12.32 7.82
CA ALA A 37 25.47 11.38 7.68
C ALA A 37 24.91 11.45 6.25
N CYS A 38 25.52 10.72 5.31
CA CYS A 38 24.90 10.41 4.02
C CYS A 38 23.69 9.49 4.25
N ARG A 39 22.53 10.06 4.60
CA ARG A 39 21.27 9.31 4.66
C ARG A 39 20.85 8.98 3.23
N GLY A 40 20.65 7.70 2.95
CA GLY A 40 20.18 7.20 1.64
C GLY A 40 18.89 7.89 1.18
N LYS A 41 18.65 7.89 -0.14
CA LYS A 41 17.47 8.51 -0.74
C LYS A 41 16.23 7.62 -0.51
N GLN A 42 15.14 8.23 -0.05
CA GLN A 42 13.88 7.55 0.20
C GLN A 42 12.94 7.67 -1.01
N VAL A 43 12.39 6.54 -1.44
CA VAL A 43 11.42 6.46 -2.54
C VAL A 43 10.15 5.80 -2.02
N LEU A 44 9.01 6.44 -2.31
CA LEU A 44 7.69 5.90 -1.99
C LEU A 44 7.30 4.87 -3.06
N VAL A 45 7.00 3.65 -2.63
CA VAL A 45 6.63 2.55 -3.50
C VAL A 45 5.28 1.98 -3.07
N ASP A 46 4.61 1.38 -4.02
CA ASP A 46 3.35 0.72 -3.79
C ASP A 46 3.58 -0.78 -3.60
N VAL A 47 3.07 -1.35 -2.50
CA VAL A 47 3.23 -2.76 -2.14
C VAL A 47 1.87 -3.40 -1.92
N MET A 48 1.68 -4.58 -2.51
CA MET A 48 0.49 -5.40 -2.30
C MET A 48 0.65 -6.25 -1.05
N HIS A 49 -0.37 -6.25 -0.18
CA HIS A 49 -0.44 -7.10 1.00
C HIS A 49 -1.65 -8.03 0.91
N PRO A 50 -1.53 -9.28 1.37
CA PRO A 50 -2.65 -10.21 1.40
C PRO A 50 -3.71 -9.75 2.41
N PRO A 51 -4.96 -10.20 2.24
CA PRO A 51 -6.00 -10.00 3.24
C PRO A 51 -5.64 -10.75 4.54
N LYS A 52 -6.21 -10.32 5.66
CA LYS A 52 -6.07 -11.02 6.94
C LYS A 52 -6.88 -12.32 6.95
N VAL A 53 -8.00 -12.32 6.25
CA VAL A 53 -8.90 -13.45 6.12
C VAL A 53 -8.81 -13.96 4.68
N PRO A 54 -8.45 -15.23 4.46
CA PRO A 54 -8.37 -15.79 3.12
C PRO A 54 -9.78 -15.91 2.55
N ILE A 55 -10.09 -15.09 1.55
CA ILE A 55 -11.36 -15.16 0.80
C ILE A 55 -11.00 -15.37 -0.67
N PRO A 56 -11.73 -16.22 -1.40
CA PRO A 56 -11.57 -16.42 -2.84
C PRO A 56 -11.47 -15.11 -3.61
N MET A 57 -10.47 -14.98 -4.48
CA MET A 57 -10.20 -13.73 -5.22
C MET A 57 -10.93 -13.59 -6.57
N LYS A 58 -11.94 -14.44 -6.82
CA LYS A 58 -12.80 -14.36 -8.00
C LYS A 58 -13.95 -13.34 -7.87
N VAL A 59 -14.05 -12.68 -6.70
CA VAL A 59 -15.02 -11.62 -6.44
C VAL A 59 -14.91 -10.52 -7.49
N LYS A 60 -15.94 -10.43 -8.34
CA LYS A 60 -16.04 -9.42 -9.40
C LYS A 60 -16.66 -8.13 -8.90
N ASP A 61 -17.65 -8.26 -8.01
CA ASP A 61 -18.45 -7.17 -7.43
C ASP A 61 -18.52 -7.29 -5.90
N ILE A 62 -18.50 -6.14 -5.21
CA ILE A 62 -18.69 -6.06 -3.76
C ILE A 62 -19.96 -5.26 -3.48
N ASP A 63 -20.96 -5.96 -2.99
CA ASP A 63 -22.22 -5.34 -2.57
C ASP A 63 -22.12 -4.93 -1.11
N VAL A 64 -22.49 -3.69 -0.81
CA VAL A 64 -22.62 -3.20 0.56
C VAL A 64 -24.10 -2.95 0.84
N GLU A 65 -24.69 -3.78 1.70
CA GLU A 65 -26.07 -3.59 2.14
C GLU A 65 -26.16 -2.43 3.16
N GLU A 66 -27.35 -1.84 3.27
CA GLU A 66 -27.60 -0.81 4.28
C GLU A 66 -27.38 -1.38 5.69
N PHE A 67 -26.60 -0.66 6.50
CA PHE A 67 -26.36 -1.06 7.87
C PHE A 67 -27.65 -0.92 8.67
N GLN A 68 -28.04 -1.94 9.43
CA GLN A 68 -29.19 -1.88 10.32
C GLN A 68 -28.86 -1.01 11.55
N GLY A 69 -29.77 -0.14 12.01
CA GLY A 69 -29.54 0.69 13.20
C GLY A 69 -30.48 1.90 13.30
N SER A 70 -30.18 2.82 14.23
CA SER A 70 -30.97 4.05 14.39
C SER A 70 -30.88 4.94 13.15
N VAL A 71 -31.97 5.64 12.79
CA VAL A 71 -32.08 6.47 11.56
C VAL A 71 -30.95 7.52 11.44
N GLU A 72 -30.42 7.97 12.57
CA GLU A 72 -29.30 8.93 12.61
C GLU A 72 -27.97 8.29 12.14
N CYS A 73 -27.79 6.99 12.39
CA CYS A 73 -26.52 6.28 12.23
C CYS A 73 -26.52 5.26 11.09
N ALA A 74 -27.69 4.73 10.73
CA ALA A 74 -27.93 3.71 9.73
C ALA A 74 -28.54 4.31 8.44
N LYS A 75 -27.82 5.22 7.78
CA LYS A 75 -28.17 5.70 6.44
C LYS A 75 -27.23 5.11 5.40
N PRO A 76 -27.69 4.94 4.14
CA PRO A 76 -26.94 4.21 3.12
C PRO A 76 -25.54 4.75 3.00
N LEU A 77 -24.59 3.86 3.27
CA LEU A 77 -23.22 4.09 2.91
C LEU A 77 -23.16 4.14 1.39
N LYS A 78 -22.74 5.28 0.87
CA LYS A 78 -22.14 5.35 -0.45
C LYS A 78 -20.64 5.25 -0.21
N PRO A 79 -20.05 4.04 -0.12
CA PRO A 79 -18.65 3.92 0.27
C PRO A 79 -17.80 4.64 -0.78
N LYS A 80 -16.84 5.44 -0.35
CA LYS A 80 -15.71 5.86 -1.21
C LYS A 80 -14.65 4.77 -1.27
N LEU A 81 -15.06 3.51 -1.28
CA LEU A 81 -14.19 2.35 -1.35
C LEU A 81 -14.20 1.81 -2.78
N ILE A 82 -13.17 2.24 -3.52
CA ILE A 82 -12.61 1.61 -4.72
C ILE A 82 -13.61 1.44 -5.89
N THR A 83 -13.78 2.56 -6.61
CA THR A 83 -14.03 2.75 -8.05
C THR A 83 -14.28 1.52 -8.95
N LYS A 84 -15.53 1.07 -9.01
CA LYS A 84 -16.41 1.22 -10.19
C LYS A 84 -17.87 1.13 -9.73
N VAL A 85 -18.69 2.08 -10.17
CA VAL A 85 -20.09 2.31 -9.75
C VAL A 85 -20.95 2.19 -11.01
N THR A 86 -22.05 1.43 -10.98
CA THR A 86 -23.07 1.41 -12.05
C THR A 86 -24.24 2.36 -11.72
N GLU A 87 -24.97 2.77 -12.76
CA GLU A 87 -25.87 3.94 -12.76
C GLU A 87 -27.21 3.75 -12.01
N SER A 88 -27.48 2.61 -11.39
CA SER A 88 -28.77 2.31 -10.75
C SER A 88 -28.80 2.48 -9.22
N GLY A 89 -27.73 2.98 -8.61
CA GLY A 89 -27.67 3.11 -7.15
C GLY A 89 -27.45 1.77 -6.42
N VAL A 90 -27.16 0.71 -7.18
CA VAL A 90 -26.51 -0.54 -6.75
C VAL A 90 -25.06 -0.45 -7.24
N TYR A 91 -24.09 -0.87 -6.43
CA TYR A 91 -22.67 -0.72 -6.76
C TYR A 91 -22.11 -1.97 -7.42
N THR A 92 -22.17 -2.08 -8.75
CA THR A 92 -21.48 -3.16 -9.50
C THR A 92 -20.29 -2.65 -10.32
N VAL A 93 -19.27 -3.50 -10.47
CA VAL A 93 -18.03 -3.34 -11.24
C VAL A 93 -18.11 -4.21 -12.50
N ALA A 94 -18.74 -3.69 -13.55
CA ALA A 94 -18.80 -4.41 -14.82
C ALA A 94 -17.43 -4.51 -15.53
N VAL A 95 -17.07 -5.74 -15.92
CA VAL A 95 -15.99 -6.09 -16.86
C VAL A 95 -16.63 -6.32 -18.24
N PRO A 96 -16.19 -5.66 -19.33
CA PRO A 96 -16.79 -5.82 -20.66
C PRO A 96 -16.60 -7.26 -21.18
N GLY A 97 -17.70 -7.89 -21.63
CA GLY A 97 -17.67 -9.18 -22.34
C GLY A 97 -18.16 -10.41 -21.56
N LEU A 98 -18.74 -10.25 -20.37
CA LEU A 98 -19.24 -11.37 -19.56
C LEU A 98 -20.72 -11.13 -19.19
N SER A 99 -21.60 -12.00 -19.68
CA SER A 99 -23.00 -12.12 -19.27
C SER A 99 -23.08 -12.90 -17.96
N GLU A 100 -23.65 -12.27 -16.94
CA GLU A 100 -23.97 -12.79 -15.59
C GLU A 100 -22.83 -12.78 -14.55
N PRO A 101 -23.15 -12.54 -13.25
CA PRO A 101 -22.16 -12.33 -12.20
C PRO A 101 -21.56 -13.67 -11.75
N GLU A 102 -20.26 -13.87 -11.97
CA GLU A 102 -19.65 -15.17 -11.67
C GLU A 102 -19.42 -15.43 -10.17
N GLU A 103 -19.48 -14.44 -9.27
CA GLU A 103 -19.52 -14.62 -7.80
C GLU A 103 -19.67 -13.24 -7.10
N THR A 104 -20.50 -13.13 -6.06
CA THR A 104 -20.71 -11.88 -5.30
C THR A 104 -20.18 -11.97 -3.87
N LEU A 105 -19.54 -10.88 -3.42
CA LEU A 105 -19.17 -10.67 -2.03
C LEU A 105 -20.07 -9.58 -1.45
N THR A 106 -20.84 -9.92 -0.43
CA THR A 106 -21.75 -8.98 0.23
C THR A 106 -21.22 -8.63 1.62
N ILE A 107 -21.11 -7.35 1.93
CA ILE A 107 -20.81 -6.84 3.26
C ILE A 107 -22.12 -6.36 3.88
N LYS A 108 -22.45 -6.93 5.03
CA LYS A 108 -23.62 -6.56 5.84
C LYS A 108 -23.14 -6.06 7.19
N GLY A 109 -23.86 -5.14 7.80
CA GLY A 109 -23.56 -4.70 9.15
C GLY A 109 -24.76 -4.24 9.94
N SER A 110 -24.63 -4.26 11.26
CA SER A 110 -25.58 -3.67 12.19
C SER A 110 -24.84 -2.74 13.15
N VAL A 111 -25.31 -1.50 13.28
CA VAL A 111 -24.80 -0.52 14.23
C VAL A 111 -25.37 -0.86 15.60
N THR A 112 -24.51 -1.29 16.51
CA THR A 112 -24.90 -1.70 17.87
C THR A 112 -25.06 -0.48 18.78
N THR A 113 -24.12 0.46 18.72
CA THR A 113 -24.21 1.73 19.45
C THR A 113 -23.64 2.87 18.63
N CYS A 114 -24.26 4.04 18.73
CA CYS A 114 -23.83 5.22 18.00
C CYS A 114 -24.11 6.48 18.82
N ALA A 115 -23.11 7.34 18.96
CA ALA A 115 -23.25 8.64 19.58
C ALA A 115 -22.57 9.68 18.69
N LEU A 116 -23.35 10.65 18.22
CA LEU A 116 -22.90 11.70 17.31
C LEU A 116 -23.16 13.06 17.96
N SER A 117 -22.14 13.91 17.98
CA SER A 117 -22.21 15.28 18.45
C SER A 117 -21.44 16.21 17.53
N LEU A 118 -21.59 17.51 17.72
CA LEU A 118 -20.84 18.51 16.96
C LEU A 118 -19.33 18.28 17.17
N GLY A 119 -18.66 17.89 16.10
CA GLY A 119 -17.23 17.64 16.05
C GLY A 119 -16.74 16.38 16.75
N SER A 120 -17.59 15.47 17.20
CA SER A 120 -17.13 14.20 17.76
C SER A 120 -18.18 13.10 17.63
N GLY A 121 -17.72 11.85 17.60
CA GLY A 121 -18.64 10.72 17.59
C GLY A 121 -17.96 9.37 17.82
N THR A 122 -18.78 8.40 18.19
CA THR A 122 -18.41 6.99 18.36
C THR A 122 -19.42 6.12 17.64
N LEU A 123 -18.94 5.03 17.04
CA LEU A 123 -19.78 4.06 16.35
C LEU A 123 -19.22 2.67 16.58
N ASN A 124 -20.08 1.78 17.07
CA ASN A 124 -19.82 0.35 17.18
C ASN A 124 -20.75 -0.36 16.20
N ALA A 125 -20.20 -1.28 15.41
CA ALA A 125 -20.95 -2.08 14.47
C ALA A 125 -20.46 -3.52 14.46
N ASP A 126 -21.41 -4.46 14.35
CA ASP A 126 -21.14 -5.84 13.95
C ASP A 126 -21.15 -5.88 12.41
N VAL A 127 -20.07 -6.35 11.80
CA VAL A 127 -19.91 -6.41 10.34
C VAL A 127 -19.60 -7.83 9.94
N SER A 128 -20.32 -8.32 8.93
CA SER A 128 -20.16 -9.64 8.36
C SER A 128 -19.93 -9.57 6.86
N ALA A 129 -19.01 -10.40 6.36
CA ALA A 129 -18.80 -10.59 4.93
C ALA A 129 -19.33 -11.97 4.52
N TRP A 130 -20.07 -11.99 3.43
CA TRP A 130 -20.73 -13.16 2.87
C TRP A 130 -20.25 -13.37 1.45
N TYR A 131 -19.77 -14.56 1.14
CA TYR A 131 -19.35 -14.93 -0.21
C TYR A 131 -20.21 -16.10 -0.67
N MET A 132 -20.91 -15.93 -1.79
CA MET A 132 -21.84 -16.95 -2.33
C MET A 132 -22.87 -17.46 -1.29
N GLY A 133 -23.35 -16.57 -0.42
CA GLY A 133 -24.31 -16.90 0.63
C GLY A 133 -23.72 -17.55 1.88
N ASN A 134 -22.42 -17.85 1.91
CA ASN A 134 -21.73 -18.36 3.10
C ASN A 134 -21.04 -17.22 3.85
N GLN A 135 -21.21 -17.16 5.17
CA GLN A 135 -20.51 -16.19 6.00
C GLN A 135 -19.03 -16.56 6.08
N VAL A 136 -18.16 -15.71 5.55
CA VAL A 136 -16.70 -15.93 5.50
C VAL A 136 -15.94 -15.11 6.53
N HIS A 137 -16.55 -14.04 7.04
CA HIS A 137 -15.94 -13.21 8.07
C HIS A 137 -17.00 -12.54 8.94
N GLN A 138 -16.67 -12.35 10.21
CA GLN A 138 -17.41 -11.51 11.13
C GLN A 138 -16.44 -10.79 12.05
N GLU A 139 -16.70 -9.51 12.30
CA GLU A 139 -15.96 -8.73 13.28
C GLU A 139 -16.85 -7.68 13.94
N VAL A 140 -16.50 -7.34 15.18
CA VAL A 140 -17.04 -6.17 15.85
C VAL A 140 -16.05 -5.03 15.67
N VAL A 141 -16.51 -3.94 15.06
CA VAL A 141 -15.72 -2.75 14.76
C VAL A 141 -16.17 -1.59 15.63
N SER A 142 -15.20 -1.03 16.35
CA SER A 142 -15.37 0.18 17.17
C SER A 142 -14.50 1.30 16.61
N GLU A 143 -15.13 2.40 16.23
CA GLU A 143 -14.47 3.59 15.69
C GLU A 143 -14.90 4.84 16.45
N HIS A 144 -13.97 5.77 16.60
CA HIS A 144 -14.24 7.09 17.19
C HIS A 144 -13.55 8.18 16.38
N THR A 145 -14.11 9.39 16.39
CA THR A 145 -13.51 10.53 15.71
C THR A 145 -13.69 11.81 16.51
N ASN A 146 -12.71 12.70 16.42
CA ASN A 146 -12.76 14.05 16.95
C ASN A 146 -12.34 14.99 15.81
N ARG A 147 -13.29 15.79 15.33
CA ARG A 147 -13.17 16.70 14.19
C ARG A 147 -13.87 18.01 14.53
N PRO A 148 -13.22 18.91 15.28
CA PRO A 148 -13.85 20.13 15.79
C PRO A 148 -14.60 20.91 14.70
N GLY A 149 -15.84 21.29 14.99
CA GLY A 149 -16.69 22.06 14.08
C GLY A 149 -17.37 21.25 12.96
N ALA A 150 -17.08 19.96 12.80
CA ALA A 150 -17.77 19.13 11.82
C ALA A 150 -19.20 18.80 12.28
N PRO A 151 -20.21 18.96 11.40
CA PRO A 151 -21.59 18.61 11.73
C PRO A 151 -21.75 17.09 11.94
N PRO A 152 -22.76 16.64 12.71
CA PRO A 152 -22.95 15.22 13.05
C PRO A 152 -23.02 14.26 11.85
N ASN A 153 -23.57 14.71 10.71
CA ASN A 153 -23.60 13.92 9.47
C ASN A 153 -22.21 13.67 8.89
N GLU A 154 -21.32 14.67 8.89
CA GLU A 154 -19.93 14.49 8.43
C GLU A 154 -19.15 13.59 9.38
N VAL A 155 -19.33 13.76 10.70
CA VAL A 155 -18.76 12.88 11.72
C VAL A 155 -19.18 11.43 11.47
N ARG A 156 -20.47 11.19 11.22
CA ARG A 156 -21.01 9.88 10.89
C ARG A 156 -20.38 9.31 9.63
N ASP A 157 -20.39 10.05 8.52
CA ASP A 157 -19.88 9.55 7.24
C ASP A 157 -18.41 9.13 7.35
N VAL A 158 -17.60 9.86 8.15
CA VAL A 158 -16.23 9.47 8.47
C VAL A 158 -16.15 8.18 9.28
N LEU A 159 -16.99 8.02 10.30
CA LEU A 159 -16.99 6.81 11.14
C LEU A 159 -17.33 5.58 10.31
N ILE A 160 -18.35 5.67 9.47
CA ILE A 160 -18.77 4.50 8.71
C ILE A 160 -17.78 4.20 7.56
N ASP A 161 -17.17 5.21 6.92
CA ASP A 161 -16.07 4.98 5.96
C ASP A 161 -14.90 4.23 6.62
N ARG A 162 -14.57 4.54 7.89
CA ARG A 162 -13.54 3.81 8.63
C ARG A 162 -13.92 2.38 8.93
N VAL A 163 -15.15 2.13 9.36
CA VAL A 163 -15.67 0.77 9.58
C VAL A 163 -15.53 -0.04 8.30
N MET A 164 -16.08 0.47 7.19
CA MET A 164 -16.02 -0.24 5.90
C MET A 164 -14.59 -0.44 5.40
N ASN A 165 -13.72 0.57 5.54
CA ASN A 165 -12.34 0.46 5.10
C ASN A 165 -11.56 -0.55 5.96
N ARG A 166 -11.86 -0.65 7.25
CA ARG A 166 -11.26 -1.65 8.14
C ARG A 166 -11.67 -3.07 7.74
N THR A 167 -12.96 -3.29 7.52
CA THR A 167 -13.48 -4.59 7.07
C THR A 167 -12.96 -4.94 5.69
N ALA A 168 -12.98 -4.00 4.74
CA ALA A 168 -12.42 -4.19 3.41
C ALA A 168 -10.92 -4.56 3.47
N LYS A 169 -10.13 -3.93 4.35
CA LYS A 169 -8.71 -4.27 4.54
C LYS A 169 -8.50 -5.67 5.16
N ALA A 170 -9.48 -6.18 5.89
CA ALA A 170 -9.41 -7.52 6.47
C ALA A 170 -9.64 -8.60 5.41
N ILE A 171 -10.53 -8.35 4.45
CA ILE A 171 -11.01 -9.34 3.48
C ILE A 171 -10.41 -9.20 2.07
N LEU A 172 -9.89 -8.02 1.70
CA LEU A 172 -9.31 -7.76 0.39
C LEU A 172 -7.79 -7.57 0.47
N PRO A 173 -7.03 -7.98 -0.57
CA PRO A 173 -5.65 -7.55 -0.73
C PRO A 173 -5.58 -6.02 -0.85
N VAL A 174 -4.64 -5.41 -0.14
CA VAL A 174 -4.54 -3.95 -0.07
C VAL A 174 -3.21 -3.46 -0.60
N LYS A 175 -3.29 -2.41 -1.42
CA LYS A 175 -2.13 -1.68 -1.90
C LYS A 175 -1.75 -0.61 -0.87
N ARG A 176 -0.57 -0.73 -0.26
CA ARG A 176 -0.04 0.24 0.71
C ARG A 176 1.17 0.96 0.15
N LYS A 177 1.28 2.25 0.48
CA LYS A 177 2.47 3.03 0.20
C LYS A 177 3.51 2.79 1.28
N GLU A 178 4.69 2.37 0.88
CA GLU A 178 5.81 2.11 1.77
C GLU A 178 7.05 2.85 1.29
N ILE A 179 7.97 3.11 2.21
CA ILE A 179 9.24 3.75 1.87
C ILE A 179 10.27 2.66 1.58
N ARG A 180 11.07 2.88 0.54
CA ARG A 180 12.29 2.13 0.24
C ARG A 180 13.47 3.06 0.25
N MET A 181 14.57 2.59 0.83
CA MET A 181 15.80 3.35 0.96
C MET A 181 16.81 2.87 -0.08
N PHE A 182 17.39 3.80 -0.83
CA PHE A 182 18.49 3.58 -1.75
C PHE A 182 19.77 4.22 -1.21
N LEU A 183 20.85 3.45 -1.16
CA LEU A 183 22.12 3.87 -0.60
C LEU A 183 22.98 4.60 -1.66
N PRO A 184 23.79 5.59 -1.24
CA PRO A 184 24.78 6.21 -2.12
C PRO A 184 25.83 5.18 -2.52
N VAL A 185 26.20 5.14 -3.80
CA VAL A 185 27.23 4.26 -4.38
C VAL A 185 28.26 5.16 -5.06
N ASP A 186 29.54 4.81 -4.97
CA ASP A 186 30.61 5.61 -5.56
C ASP A 186 30.56 5.52 -7.10
N GLY A 187 30.20 6.61 -7.78
CA GLY A 187 29.99 6.67 -9.24
C GLY A 187 28.66 7.36 -9.60
N ASP A 188 28.21 7.29 -10.85
CA ASP A 188 26.88 7.81 -11.25
C ASP A 188 25.75 6.85 -10.82
N ASN A 189 25.45 6.88 -9.51
CA ASN A 189 24.29 6.19 -8.96
C ASN A 189 23.01 7.03 -9.01
N ASP A 190 23.15 8.32 -9.31
CA ASP A 190 22.05 9.26 -9.35
C ASP A 190 21.08 8.91 -10.47
N SER A 191 21.56 8.36 -11.58
CA SER A 191 20.72 7.82 -12.65
C SER A 191 19.76 6.73 -12.16
N GLY A 192 20.25 5.73 -11.41
CA GLY A 192 19.43 4.61 -10.93
C GLY A 192 18.40 5.03 -9.87
N VAL A 193 18.81 5.90 -8.93
CA VAL A 193 17.89 6.39 -7.90
C VAL A 193 16.87 7.38 -8.47
N THR A 194 17.26 8.19 -9.45
CA THR A 194 16.34 9.08 -10.16
C THR A 194 15.31 8.29 -10.95
N ALA A 195 15.73 7.22 -11.63
CA ALA A 195 14.83 6.30 -12.32
C ALA A 195 13.85 5.64 -11.34
N ALA A 196 14.31 5.17 -10.18
CA ALA A 196 13.47 4.64 -9.11
C ALA A 196 12.45 5.67 -8.58
N GLY A 197 12.89 6.91 -8.33
CA GLY A 197 12.01 8.01 -7.93
C GLY A 197 10.94 8.35 -8.98
N ALA A 198 11.26 8.15 -10.26
CA ALA A 198 10.32 8.31 -11.37
C ALA A 198 9.43 7.06 -11.62
N GLY A 199 9.61 5.98 -10.85
CA GLY A 199 8.91 4.71 -11.04
C GLY A 199 9.38 3.91 -12.27
N ASN A 200 10.49 4.30 -12.91
CA ASN A 200 11.07 3.55 -14.02
C ASN A 200 12.00 2.46 -13.48
N TRP A 201 11.41 1.38 -12.96
CA TRP A 201 12.13 0.31 -12.30
C TRP A 201 13.05 -0.48 -13.23
N THR A 202 12.68 -0.64 -14.50
CA THR A 202 13.53 -1.30 -15.51
C THR A 202 14.86 -0.55 -15.65
N LEU A 203 14.80 0.77 -15.85
CA LEU A 203 16.00 1.59 -15.93
C LEU A 203 16.78 1.60 -14.61
N ALA A 204 16.10 1.61 -13.46
CA ALA A 204 16.77 1.52 -12.16
C ALA A 204 17.58 0.21 -12.02
N VAL A 205 16.98 -0.93 -12.39
CA VAL A 205 17.67 -2.24 -12.39
C VAL A 205 18.87 -2.24 -13.33
N GLU A 206 18.74 -1.69 -14.53
CA GLU A 206 19.84 -1.58 -15.51
C GLU A 206 20.99 -0.72 -14.96
N SER A 207 20.69 0.46 -14.41
CA SER A 207 21.70 1.36 -13.83
C SER A 207 22.45 0.70 -12.67
N PHE A 208 21.76 0.07 -11.71
CA PHE A 208 22.43 -0.64 -10.63
C PHE A 208 23.15 -1.90 -11.13
N GLY A 209 22.63 -2.54 -12.19
CA GLY A 209 23.28 -3.67 -12.85
C GLY A 209 24.62 -3.32 -13.49
N LYS A 210 24.76 -2.12 -14.05
CA LYS A 210 26.06 -1.60 -14.53
C LYS A 210 27.04 -1.40 -13.38
N GLN A 211 26.61 -0.79 -12.28
CA GLN A 211 27.45 -0.61 -11.09
C GLN A 211 27.95 -1.93 -10.51
N VAL A 212 27.08 -2.93 -10.43
CA VAL A 212 27.45 -4.28 -9.98
C VAL A 212 28.50 -4.92 -10.89
N LYS A 213 28.45 -4.66 -12.21
CA LYS A 213 29.46 -5.16 -13.16
C LYS A 213 30.80 -4.42 -13.02
N GLU A 214 30.76 -3.10 -12.86
CA GLU A 214 31.96 -2.26 -12.75
C GLU A 214 32.68 -2.44 -11.40
N LYS A 215 31.91 -2.56 -10.32
CA LYS A 215 32.43 -2.71 -8.95
C LYS A 215 31.71 -3.88 -8.24
N PRO A 216 32.08 -5.14 -8.53
CA PRO A 216 31.41 -6.30 -7.94
C PRO A 216 31.51 -6.39 -6.41
N SER A 217 32.51 -5.74 -5.80
CA SER A 217 32.70 -5.66 -4.35
C SER A 217 31.85 -4.57 -3.68
N GLU A 218 31.16 -3.72 -4.45
CA GLU A 218 30.33 -2.64 -3.93
C GLU A 218 28.96 -3.17 -3.48
N HIS A 219 28.90 -3.58 -2.21
CA HIS A 219 27.71 -4.16 -1.59
C HIS A 219 26.45 -3.26 -1.68
N ARG A 220 26.59 -1.93 -1.72
CA ARG A 220 25.46 -1.00 -1.81
C ARG A 220 24.77 -1.07 -3.17
N ALA A 221 25.51 -1.35 -4.25
CA ALA A 221 24.95 -1.52 -5.59
C ALA A 221 24.08 -2.79 -5.69
N TRP A 222 24.55 -3.89 -5.09
CA TRP A 222 23.77 -5.12 -4.95
C TRP A 222 22.48 -4.88 -4.16
N TYR A 223 22.58 -4.23 -3.01
CA TYR A 223 21.40 -3.85 -2.21
C TYR A 223 20.41 -2.99 -3.01
N ASN A 224 20.88 -1.93 -3.68
CA ASN A 224 20.02 -1.03 -4.46
C ASN A 224 19.30 -1.77 -5.61
N ARG A 225 20.00 -2.66 -6.31
CA ARG A 225 19.38 -3.48 -7.36
C ARG A 225 18.35 -4.44 -6.78
N ALA A 226 18.63 -5.03 -5.61
CA ALA A 226 17.67 -5.88 -4.93
C ALA A 226 16.39 -5.15 -4.55
N ILE A 227 16.47 -3.90 -4.09
CA ILE A 227 15.29 -3.06 -3.83
C ILE A 227 14.49 -2.83 -5.11
N ALA A 228 15.14 -2.59 -6.24
CA ALA A 228 14.45 -2.44 -7.52
C ALA A 228 13.77 -3.76 -7.98
N TYR A 229 14.41 -4.91 -7.75
CA TYR A 229 13.80 -6.22 -7.99
C TYR A 229 12.62 -6.51 -7.06
N GLU A 230 12.73 -6.15 -5.77
CA GLU A 230 11.65 -6.28 -4.79
C GLU A 230 10.40 -5.54 -5.27
N VAL A 231 10.55 -4.28 -5.67
CA VAL A 231 9.43 -3.42 -6.07
C VAL A 231 8.76 -3.91 -7.36
N THR A 232 9.50 -4.61 -8.22
CA THR A 232 8.97 -5.22 -9.44
C THR A 232 8.45 -6.65 -9.24
N GLY A 233 8.42 -7.16 -8.01
CA GLY A 233 7.95 -8.51 -7.68
C GLY A 233 8.93 -9.62 -8.07
N GLN A 234 10.15 -9.28 -8.50
CA GLN A 234 11.20 -10.24 -8.85
C GLN A 234 11.93 -10.73 -7.60
N PHE A 235 11.18 -11.26 -6.64
CA PHE A 235 11.67 -11.55 -5.29
C PHE A 235 12.86 -12.52 -5.25
N LYS A 236 12.91 -13.52 -6.15
CA LYS A 236 14.04 -14.47 -6.22
C LYS A 236 15.36 -13.76 -6.57
N LEU A 237 15.32 -12.83 -7.51
CA LEU A 237 16.50 -12.02 -7.89
C LEU A 237 16.89 -11.08 -6.75
N ALA A 238 15.90 -10.45 -6.10
CA ALA A 238 16.14 -9.60 -4.94
C ALA A 238 16.82 -10.34 -3.77
N LEU A 239 16.36 -11.56 -3.43
CA LEU A 239 16.98 -12.37 -2.38
C LEU A 239 18.43 -12.74 -2.72
N ASN A 240 18.71 -13.08 -3.97
CA ASN A 240 20.08 -13.40 -4.41
C ASN A 240 21.00 -12.18 -4.28
N ASP A 241 20.56 -11.01 -4.73
CA ASP A 241 21.33 -9.78 -4.62
C ASP A 241 21.53 -9.34 -3.16
N LEU A 242 20.53 -9.52 -2.29
CA LEU A 242 20.66 -9.23 -0.86
C LEU A 242 21.62 -10.18 -0.15
N ARG A 243 21.57 -11.48 -0.48
CA ARG A 243 22.56 -12.45 0.02
C ARG A 243 23.97 -12.02 -0.39
N LYS A 244 24.16 -11.64 -1.65
CA LYS A 244 25.46 -11.16 -2.12
C LYS A 244 25.91 -9.87 -1.40
N ALA A 245 25.00 -8.92 -1.16
CA ALA A 245 25.29 -7.72 -0.39
C ALA A 245 25.72 -8.06 1.05
N ILE A 246 25.02 -8.99 1.70
CA ILE A 246 25.32 -9.48 3.07
C ILE A 246 26.67 -10.19 3.11
N ASP A 247 26.99 -11.03 2.12
CA ASP A 247 28.27 -11.75 2.02
C ASP A 247 29.45 -10.79 1.88
N LEU A 248 29.28 -9.70 1.12
CA LEU A 248 30.29 -8.66 0.95
C LEU A 248 30.43 -7.78 2.20
N LYS A 249 29.30 -7.40 2.79
CA LYS A 249 29.26 -6.63 4.04
C LYS A 249 27.94 -6.83 4.75
N ARG A 250 27.98 -7.50 5.90
CA ARG A 250 26.81 -7.63 6.76
C ARG A 250 26.39 -6.27 7.32
N SER A 251 25.10 -5.99 7.24
CA SER A 251 24.45 -4.83 7.83
C SER A 251 23.03 -5.19 8.22
N ASP A 252 22.55 -4.66 9.35
CA ASP A 252 21.18 -4.90 9.82
C ASP A 252 20.15 -4.49 8.77
N LEU A 253 20.37 -3.37 8.06
CA LEU A 253 19.53 -2.93 6.95
C LEU A 253 19.36 -4.00 5.86
N TYR A 254 20.42 -4.75 5.55
CA TYR A 254 20.38 -5.78 4.50
C TYR A 254 19.64 -7.03 4.98
N VAL A 255 19.84 -7.40 6.24
CA VAL A 255 19.13 -8.51 6.88
C VAL A 255 17.62 -8.20 6.98
N GLU A 256 17.28 -6.98 7.39
CA GLU A 256 15.89 -6.50 7.42
C GLU A 256 15.26 -6.49 6.02
N ALA A 257 16.01 -6.04 5.01
CA ALA A 257 15.55 -6.07 3.63
C ALA A 257 15.35 -7.51 3.14
N LEU A 258 16.24 -8.45 3.47
CA LEU A 258 16.12 -9.86 3.11
C LEU A 258 14.84 -10.46 3.71
N ALA A 259 14.60 -10.24 5.00
CA ALA A 259 13.39 -10.71 5.67
C ALA A 259 12.11 -10.06 5.10
N ARG A 260 12.18 -8.78 4.71
CA ARG A 260 11.06 -8.09 4.05
C ARG A 260 10.76 -8.67 2.66
N VAL A 261 11.79 -8.91 1.85
CA VAL A 261 11.65 -9.51 0.51
C VAL A 261 11.10 -10.92 0.59
N ASP A 262 11.55 -11.72 1.58
CA ASP A 262 11.05 -13.07 1.81
C ASP A 262 9.56 -13.07 2.17
N ARG A 263 9.13 -12.19 3.10
CA ARG A 263 7.70 -11.96 3.38
C ARG A 263 6.93 -11.48 2.16
N GLY A 264 7.53 -10.61 1.34
CA GLY A 264 6.93 -10.13 0.08
C GLY A 264 6.68 -11.27 -0.91
N MET A 265 7.62 -12.20 -1.04
CA MET A 265 7.48 -13.41 -1.86
C MET A 265 6.35 -14.30 -1.36
N GLN A 266 6.30 -14.56 -0.05
CA GLN A 266 5.24 -15.36 0.57
C GLN A 266 3.87 -14.70 0.36
N ASN A 267 3.78 -13.39 0.57
CA ASN A 267 2.57 -12.60 0.32
C ASN A 267 2.10 -12.70 -1.13
N GLN A 268 3.01 -12.58 -2.11
CA GLN A 268 2.66 -12.73 -3.52
C GLN A 268 2.11 -14.13 -3.80
N LYS A 269 2.78 -15.17 -3.28
CA LYS A 269 2.32 -16.55 -3.43
C LYS A 269 0.92 -16.74 -2.85
N SER A 270 0.66 -16.27 -1.63
CA SER A 270 -0.67 -16.35 -1.02
C SER A 270 -1.74 -15.66 -1.86
N ILE A 271 -1.45 -14.47 -2.40
CA ILE A 271 -2.39 -13.76 -3.30
C ILE A 271 -2.62 -14.54 -4.60
N GLU A 272 -1.59 -15.19 -5.16
CA GLU A 272 -1.74 -16.03 -6.36
C GLU A 272 -2.53 -17.32 -6.09
N ASP A 273 -2.34 -17.94 -4.93
CA ASP A 273 -3.06 -19.14 -4.52
C ASP A 273 -4.56 -18.84 -4.32
N LEU A 274 -4.90 -17.69 -3.71
CA LEU A 274 -6.29 -17.22 -3.58
C LEU A 274 -6.98 -16.96 -4.92
N LYS A 275 -6.23 -16.68 -6.00
CA LYS A 275 -6.78 -16.55 -7.35
C LYS A 275 -7.04 -17.90 -8.01
N LYS A 276 -6.29 -18.93 -7.63
CA LYS A 276 -6.37 -20.26 -8.24
C LYS A 276 -7.39 -21.17 -7.57
N ASN A 277 -7.57 -21.07 -6.25
CA ASN A 277 -8.45 -21.96 -5.49
C ASN A 277 -9.60 -21.19 -4.80
N PRO A 278 -10.82 -21.19 -5.38
CA PRO A 278 -11.96 -20.43 -4.88
C PRO A 278 -12.87 -21.21 -3.90
N GLU A 279 -12.53 -22.44 -3.57
CA GLU A 279 -13.34 -23.37 -2.77
C GLU A 279 -13.17 -23.18 -1.26
#